data_AF-A0AA42NQM9-F1
#
_entry.id   AF-A0AA42NQM9-F1
#
_cell.length_a   1.000
_cell.length_b   1.000
_cell.length_c   1.000
_cell.angle_alpha   90.00
_cell.angle_beta   90.00
_cell.angle_gamma   90.00
#
_symmetry.space_group_name_H-M   'P 1'
#
loop_
_entity.id
_entity.type
_entity.pdbx_description
1 polymer ?
#
loop_
_entity_poly.entity_id
_entity_poly.type
_entity_poly.pdbx_seq_one_letter_code
_entity_poly.pdbx_strand_id
1 'polypeptide(L)'
;MENKNQISKYFKMGTIICLGYILFSCSQWVVVRIQSEKRLKEVCRKIEKNMSKNDLVDLVLSYPDFKMYQSDKDSMMFYTKKSLPETPICRMNLKNGKVEKVEFVDYRN
;
A
#
# COMPACT_ATOMS: atom_id res chain seq x y z
N MET A 1 -4.14 5.76 33.81
CA MET A 1 -3.58 7.08 34.16
C MET A 1 -2.29 7.27 33.41
N GLU A 2 -2.16 8.44 32.80
CA GLU A 2 -1.08 8.89 31.92
C GLU A 2 0.31 8.73 32.53
N ASN A 3 1.31 8.45 31.69
CA ASN A 3 2.69 8.74 32.01
C ASN A 3 3.24 9.68 30.91
N LYS A 4 3.38 10.95 31.28
CA LYS A 4 4.10 12.00 30.53
C LYS A 4 5.35 12.34 31.33
N ASN A 5 6.52 12.26 30.69
CA ASN A 5 7.73 13.02 31.00
C ASN A 5 8.59 13.00 29.72
N GLN A 6 8.71 14.09 28.94
CA GLN A 6 9.60 15.27 29.14
C GLN A 6 11.08 14.86 29.35
N ILE A 7 12.13 15.45 28.76
CA ILE A 7 12.35 16.67 27.98
C ILE A 7 13.79 16.66 27.41
N SER A 8 13.96 17.27 26.25
CA SER A 8 15.13 18.01 25.70
C SER A 8 16.55 17.43 25.68
N LYS A 9 17.09 17.37 24.45
CA LYS A 9 18.14 18.25 23.86
C LYS A 9 18.54 17.52 22.58
N TYR A 10 18.45 18.11 21.39
CA TYR A 10 19.43 19.06 20.87
C TYR A 10 18.75 20.03 19.89
N PHE A 11 18.81 21.32 20.21
CA PHE A 11 18.62 22.40 19.25
C PHE A 11 20.01 22.88 18.80
N LYS A 12 20.26 22.85 17.49
CA LYS A 12 20.96 23.87 16.69
C LYS A 12 20.75 23.49 15.22
N MET A 13 19.76 24.10 14.57
CA MET A 13 19.86 25.37 13.84
C MET A 13 20.60 25.18 12.52
N GLY A 14 19.79 24.80 11.53
CA GLY A 14 20.04 24.93 10.10
C GLY A 14 18.69 25.18 9.45
N THR A 15 18.22 26.42 9.51
CA THR A 15 17.05 26.86 8.75
C THR A 15 17.47 26.91 7.28
N ILE A 16 17.27 25.81 6.56
CA ILE A 16 17.15 25.85 5.10
C ILE A 16 15.67 25.71 4.78
N ILE A 17 15.16 26.79 4.22
CA ILE A 17 13.85 26.92 3.61
C ILE A 17 13.67 25.79 2.59
N CYS A 18 12.80 24.83 2.86
CA CYS A 18 12.23 23.98 1.81
C CYS A 18 10.93 24.60 1.29
N LEU A 19 10.99 25.85 0.79
CA LEU A 19 9.98 26.40 -0.13
C LEU A 19 10.28 25.93 -1.56
N GLY A 20 10.43 24.62 -1.74
CA GLY A 20 10.88 24.06 -3.01
C GLY A 20 11.20 22.58 -2.97
N TYR A 21 10.26 21.73 -2.54
CA TYR A 21 10.23 20.36 -3.03
C TYR A 21 8.99 20.19 -3.90
N ILE A 22 9.25 20.51 -5.17
CA ILE A 22 8.59 19.97 -6.35
C ILE A 22 7.89 18.65 -6.03
N LEU A 23 6.63 18.59 -6.43
CA LEU A 23 5.71 17.45 -6.45
C LEU A 23 6.37 16.17 -7.01
N PHE A 24 7.25 15.54 -6.24
CA PHE A 24 7.61 14.14 -6.47
C PHE A 24 6.44 13.33 -5.92
N SER A 25 5.42 13.17 -6.77
CA SER A 25 4.42 12.13 -6.64
C SER A 25 5.15 10.79 -6.71
N CYS A 26 5.72 10.34 -5.60
CA CYS A 26 6.22 8.97 -5.46
C CYS A 26 5.02 8.05 -5.75
N SER A 27 5.07 7.38 -6.90
CA SER A 27 4.12 6.34 -7.25
C SER A 27 4.20 5.23 -6.21
N GLN A 28 3.17 5.12 -5.39
CA GLN A 28 3.10 4.10 -4.34
C GLN A 28 2.50 2.83 -4.93
N TRP A 29 3.17 1.71 -4.76
CA TRP A 29 2.67 0.43 -5.28
C TRP A 29 2.01 -0.37 -4.17
N VAL A 30 0.80 -0.85 -4.47
CA VAL A 30 0.08 -1.78 -3.61
C VAL A 30 -0.04 -3.10 -4.34
N VAL A 31 0.38 -4.19 -3.71
CA VAL A 31 0.32 -5.53 -4.27
C VAL A 31 -0.65 -6.37 -3.46
N VAL A 32 -1.56 -7.08 -4.11
CA VAL A 32 -2.46 -8.05 -3.51
C VAL A 32 -2.12 -9.42 -4.09
N ARG A 33 -1.78 -10.38 -3.24
CA ARG A 33 -1.38 -11.73 -3.61
C ARG A 33 -2.26 -12.75 -2.91
N ILE A 34 -2.86 -13.66 -3.69
CA ILE A 34 -3.73 -14.73 -3.16
C ILE A 34 -3.48 -16.00 -3.96
N GLN A 35 -3.47 -17.14 -3.28
CA GLN A 35 -3.40 -18.45 -3.92
C GLN A 35 -4.56 -18.72 -4.89
N SER A 36 -5.78 -18.31 -4.54
CA SER A 36 -6.96 -18.53 -5.37
C SER A 36 -7.10 -17.42 -6.41
N GLU A 37 -6.82 -17.77 -7.67
CA GLU A 37 -6.96 -16.87 -8.82
C GLU A 37 -8.39 -16.31 -8.93
N LYS A 38 -9.42 -17.15 -8.70
CA LYS A 38 -10.83 -16.73 -8.72
C LYS A 38 -11.09 -15.62 -7.70
N ARG A 39 -10.61 -15.80 -6.45
CA ARG A 39 -10.74 -14.78 -5.40
C ARG A 39 -9.93 -13.54 -5.72
N LEU A 40 -8.72 -13.68 -6.26
CA LEU A 40 -7.89 -12.56 -6.66
C LEU A 40 -8.56 -11.70 -7.72
N LYS A 41 -9.12 -12.33 -8.76
CA LYS A 41 -9.88 -11.64 -9.81
C LYS A 41 -11.10 -10.92 -9.24
N GLU A 42 -11.80 -11.52 -8.27
CA GLU A 42 -12.93 -10.88 -7.59
C GLU A 42 -12.49 -9.63 -6.82
N VAL A 43 -11.41 -9.73 -6.03
CA VAL A 43 -10.85 -8.59 -5.28
C VAL A 43 -10.39 -7.49 -6.24
N CYS A 44 -9.60 -7.84 -7.27
CA CYS A 44 -9.13 -6.90 -8.29
C CYS A 44 -10.27 -6.16 -8.99
N ARG A 45 -11.37 -6.86 -9.30
CA ARG A 45 -12.54 -6.26 -9.97
C ARG A 45 -13.26 -5.24 -9.10
N LYS A 46 -13.22 -5.39 -7.78
CA LYS A 46 -13.83 -4.43 -6.84
C LYS A 46 -12.93 -3.20 -6.62
N ILE A 47 -11.67 -3.24 -7.04
CA ILE A 47 -10.76 -2.10 -6.92
C ILE A 47 -10.96 -1.18 -8.12
N GLU A 48 -11.53 -0.02 -7.87
CA GLU A 48 -11.82 0.97 -8.90
C GLU A 48 -10.73 2.05 -8.98
N LYS A 49 -10.62 2.68 -10.16
CA LYS A 49 -9.81 3.89 -10.32
C LYS A 49 -10.37 4.99 -9.42
N ASN A 50 -9.49 5.86 -8.92
CA ASN A 50 -9.77 6.94 -7.97
C ASN A 50 -10.17 6.50 -6.55
N MET A 51 -10.24 5.19 -6.27
CA MET A 51 -10.40 4.68 -4.90
C MET A 51 -9.26 5.19 -4.02
N SER A 52 -9.57 5.68 -2.82
CA SER A 52 -8.53 6.17 -1.92
C SER A 52 -7.70 5.01 -1.37
N LYS A 53 -6.47 5.31 -0.94
CA LYS A 53 -5.60 4.33 -0.29
C LYS A 53 -6.27 3.68 0.92
N ASN A 54 -7.02 4.45 1.72
CA ASN A 54 -7.69 3.95 2.91
C ASN A 54 -8.84 3.01 2.53
N ASP A 55 -9.70 3.41 1.59
CA ASP A 55 -10.80 2.55 1.11
C ASP A 55 -10.27 1.26 0.48
N LEU A 56 -9.14 1.34 -0.24
CA LEU A 56 -8.48 0.18 -0.81
C LEU A 56 -7.99 -0.78 0.28
N VAL A 57 -7.34 -0.25 1.32
CA VAL A 57 -6.84 -1.04 2.45
C VAL A 57 -8.02 -1.70 3.18
N ASP A 58 -9.07 -0.94 3.48
CA ASP A 58 -10.28 -1.43 4.14
C ASP A 58 -10.99 -2.50 3.31
N LEU A 59 -11.10 -2.30 1.99
CA LEU A 59 -11.66 -3.28 1.06
C LEU A 59 -10.87 -4.60 1.12
N VAL A 60 -9.54 -4.56 1.05
CA VAL A 60 -8.73 -5.78 1.05
C VAL A 60 -8.72 -6.46 2.42
N LEU A 61 -8.69 -5.67 3.51
CA LEU A 61 -8.76 -6.19 4.89
C LEU A 61 -10.15 -6.68 5.29
N SER A 62 -11.22 -6.30 4.56
CA SER A 62 -12.56 -6.87 4.75
C SER A 62 -12.63 -8.37 4.41
N TYR A 63 -11.69 -8.87 3.62
CA TYR A 63 -11.62 -10.29 3.31
C TYR A 63 -10.88 -11.04 4.44
N PRO A 64 -11.46 -12.15 4.94
CA PRO A 64 -10.79 -12.97 5.93
C PRO A 64 -9.48 -13.55 5.35
N ASP A 65 -8.51 -13.78 6.23
CA ASP A 65 -7.20 -14.39 5.96
C ASP A 65 -6.13 -13.51 5.29
N PHE A 66 -6.45 -12.26 4.97
CA PHE A 66 -5.45 -11.33 4.47
C PHE A 66 -4.56 -10.79 5.58
N LYS A 67 -3.27 -10.74 5.27
CA LYS A 67 -2.26 -10.08 6.07
C LYS A 67 -1.68 -8.93 5.28
N MET A 68 -1.40 -7.83 5.97
CA MET A 68 -0.70 -6.68 5.41
C MET A 68 0.78 -6.76 5.80
N TYR A 69 1.65 -6.56 4.82
CA TYR A 69 3.07 -6.30 5.00
C TYR A 69 3.39 -4.95 4.36
N GLN A 70 4.10 -4.11 5.10
CA GLN A 70 4.55 -2.81 4.61
C GLN A 70 6.08 -2.83 4.67
N SER A 71 6.72 -2.79 3.49
CA SER A 71 8.19 -2.89 3.39
C SER A 71 8.86 -1.56 3.73
N ASP A 72 8.33 -0.45 3.21
CA ASP A 72 8.82 0.91 3.39
C ASP A 72 7.66 1.92 3.21
N LYS A 73 7.91 3.22 3.40
CA LYS A 73 6.89 4.30 3.37
C LYS A 73 5.97 4.28 2.12
N ASP A 74 6.39 3.64 1.03
CA ASP A 74 5.73 3.75 -0.28
C ASP A 74 5.20 2.44 -0.88
N SER A 75 5.44 1.28 -0.24
CA SER A 75 5.04 -0.03 -0.81
C SER A 75 4.28 -0.89 0.20
N MET A 76 3.08 -1.33 -0.18
CA MET A 76 2.22 -2.21 0.63
C MET A 76 1.95 -3.53 -0.10
N MET A 77 2.00 -4.64 0.62
CA MET A 77 1.66 -5.96 0.12
C MET A 77 0.61 -6.62 1.01
N PHE A 78 -0.47 -7.09 0.40
CA PHE A 78 -1.50 -7.92 1.02
C PHE A 78 -1.34 -9.36 0.55
N TYR A 79 -1.29 -10.31 1.47
CA TYR A 79 -1.09 -11.72 1.14
C TYR A 79 -1.86 -12.64 2.08
N THR A 80 -2.15 -13.86 1.61
CA THR A 80 -2.72 -14.94 2.44
C THR A 80 -1.63 -15.97 2.79
N LYS A 81 -1.76 -16.70 3.91
CA LYS A 81 -0.74 -17.66 4.40
C LYS A 81 -0.28 -18.72 3.38
N LYS A 82 -1.08 -19.04 2.36
CA LYS A 82 -0.80 -20.07 1.33
C LYS A 82 -0.33 -19.50 -0.01
N SER A 83 0.07 -18.23 -0.05
CA SER A 83 0.50 -17.56 -1.28
C SER A 83 1.92 -17.99 -1.68
N LEU A 84 2.07 -18.66 -2.83
CA LEU A 84 3.37 -19.05 -3.39
C LEU A 84 3.97 -17.90 -4.23
N PRO A 85 5.29 -17.89 -4.50
CA PRO A 85 5.94 -16.86 -5.32
C PRO A 85 5.33 -16.71 -6.72
N GLU A 86 4.86 -17.82 -7.28
CA GLU A 86 4.33 -17.94 -8.64
C GLU A 86 2.82 -17.70 -8.73
N THR A 87 2.14 -17.38 -7.62
CA THR A 87 0.72 -17.07 -7.68
C THR A 87 0.49 -15.75 -8.40
N PRO A 88 -0.59 -15.62 -9.19
CA PRO A 88 -0.95 -14.35 -9.79
C PRO A 88 -1.09 -13.25 -8.73
N ILE A 89 -0.87 -12.00 -9.13
CA ILE A 89 -1.00 -10.83 -8.26
C ILE A 89 -1.89 -9.77 -8.90
N CYS A 90 -2.55 -8.99 -8.04
CA CYS A 90 -3.05 -7.67 -8.39
C CYS A 90 -2.00 -6.66 -7.98
N ARG A 91 -1.56 -5.78 -8.85
CA ARG A 91 -0.76 -4.62 -8.46
C ARG A 91 -1.49 -3.34 -8.83
N MET A 92 -1.43 -2.35 -7.96
CA MET A 92 -2.08 -1.07 -8.13
C MET A 92 -1.07 0.05 -7.95
N ASN A 93 -1.11 0.99 -8.89
CA ASN A 93 -0.36 2.23 -8.79
C ASN A 93 -1.24 3.27 -8.09
N LEU A 94 -0.77 3.81 -6.99
CA LEU A 94 -1.38 4.95 -6.31
C LEU A 94 -0.68 6.24 -6.72
N LYS A 95 -1.46 7.24 -7.08
CA LYS A 95 -1.01 8.62 -7.33
C LYS A 95 -1.83 9.57 -6.49
N ASN A 96 -1.18 10.46 -5.76
CA ASN A 96 -1.84 11.36 -4.81
C ASN A 96 -2.77 10.63 -3.82
N GLY A 97 -2.37 9.43 -3.38
CA GLY A 97 -3.15 8.61 -2.45
C GLY A 97 -4.40 7.96 -3.04
N LYS A 98 -4.57 7.94 -4.37
CA LYS A 98 -5.69 7.30 -5.07
C LYS A 98 -5.22 6.31 -6.13
N VAL A 99 -6.01 5.27 -6.38
CA VAL A 99 -5.71 4.25 -7.40
C VAL A 99 -5.77 4.87 -8.80
N GLU A 100 -4.64 4.94 -9.49
CA GLU A 100 -4.56 5.40 -10.88
C GLU A 100 -4.68 4.23 -11.86
N LYS A 101 -4.00 3.12 -11.53
CA LYS A 101 -3.89 1.94 -12.38
C LYS A 101 -4.06 0.68 -11.56
N VAL A 102 -4.77 -0.30 -12.11
CA VAL A 102 -4.89 -1.66 -11.58
C VAL A 102 -4.41 -2.61 -12.67
N GLU A 103 -3.49 -3.51 -12.32
CA GLU A 103 -2.92 -4.50 -13.23
C GLU A 103 -3.02 -5.88 -12.59
N PHE A 104 -3.53 -6.83 -13.37
CA PHE A 104 -3.48 -8.25 -13.03
C PHE A 104 -2.24 -8.85 -13.70
N VAL A 105 -1.37 -9.47 -12.91
CA VAL A 105 -0.14 -10.09 -13.39
C VAL A 105 -0.21 -11.58 -13.06
N ASP A 106 -0.20 -12.42 -14.09
CA ASP A 106 -0.08 -13.87 -13.95
C ASP A 106 1.33 -14.27 -14.39
N TYR A 107 2.14 -14.80 -13.48
CA TYR A 107 3.54 -15.15 -13.75
C TYR A 107 3.71 -16.47 -14.53
N ARG A 108 2.60 -17.15 -14.85
CA ARG A 108 2.59 -18.39 -15.63
C ARG A 108 2.58 -18.17 -17.15
N ASN A 109 2.43 -16.92 -17.60
CA ASN A 109 2.39 -16.51 -19.02
C ASN A 109 3.42 -15.43 -19.32
#